data_AF-A0A7Y5X0K0-F1
#
_entry.id   AF-A0A7Y5X0K0-F1
#
_cell.length_a   1.000
_cell.length_b   1.000
_cell.length_c   1.000
_cell.angle_alpha   90.00
_cell.angle_beta   90.00
_cell.angle_gamma   90.00
#
_symmetry.space_group_name_H-M   'P 1'
#
loop_
_entity.id
_entity.type
_entity.pdbx_description
1 polymer ?
#
loop_
_entity_poly.entity_id
_entity_poly.type
_entity_poly.pdbx_seq_one_letter_code
_entity_poly.pdbx_strand_id
1 'polypeptide(L)'
;MTELYEQITALLGAPTRDLDAIERTLTDGYAHALFLEAEKWRLEKRAAEVAQGLQRGDTEKKVRELSTLAKRIDTSTGDLAELRSMLADLRRHADAVRLEAAVR
;
A
#
# COMPACT_ATOMS: atom_id res chain seq x y z
N MET A 1 1.05 -6.34 7.88
CA MET A 1 0.61 -6.26 6.48
C MET A 1 -0.34 -7.41 6.14
N THR A 2 0.01 -8.65 6.48
CA THR A 2 -0.79 -9.85 6.16
C THR A 2 -2.25 -9.76 6.61
N GLU A 3 -2.53 -9.29 7.82
CA GLU A 3 -3.91 -9.23 8.34
C GLU A 3 -4.88 -8.35 7.52
N LEU A 4 -4.43 -7.17 7.04
CA LEU A 4 -5.27 -6.30 6.20
C LEU A 4 -5.54 -6.94 4.83
N TYR A 5 -4.52 -7.55 4.22
CA TYR A 5 -4.63 -8.20 2.92
C TYR A 5 -5.51 -9.45 3.00
N GLU A 6 -5.36 -10.23 4.07
CA GLU A 6 -6.22 -11.36 4.39
C GLU A 6 -7.67 -10.92 4.61
N GLN A 7 -7.89 -9.81 5.33
CA GLN A 7 -9.23 -9.26 5.55
C GLN A 7 -9.89 -8.80 4.25
N ILE A 8 -9.17 -8.07 3.39
CA ILE A 8 -9.67 -7.66 2.07
C ILE A 8 -9.99 -8.89 1.22
N THR A 9 -9.10 -9.89 1.21
CA THR A 9 -9.29 -11.14 0.45
C THR A 9 -10.50 -11.93 0.96
N ALA A 10 -10.68 -12.02 2.28
CA ALA A 10 -11.81 -12.69 2.90
C ALA A 10 -13.13 -12.01 2.53
N LEU A 11 -13.18 -10.67 2.55
CA LEU A 11 -14.37 -9.91 2.17
C LEU A 11 -14.68 -10.04 0.67
N LEU A 12 -13.67 -10.11 -0.20
CA LEU A 12 -13.85 -10.36 -1.63
C LEU A 12 -14.31 -11.78 -1.95
N GLY A 13 -13.88 -12.77 -1.17
CA GLY A 13 -14.20 -14.18 -1.39
C GLY A 13 -15.49 -14.65 -0.72
N ALA A 14 -16.01 -13.91 0.25
CA ALA A 14 -17.22 -14.29 0.97
C ALA A 14 -18.48 -13.79 0.26
N PRO A 15 -19.59 -14.54 0.30
CA PRO A 15 -20.91 -14.06 -0.17
C PRO A 15 -21.54 -13.03 0.80
N THR A 16 -20.76 -12.55 1.77
CA THR A 16 -21.22 -11.61 2.81
C THR A 16 -21.51 -10.25 2.20
N ARG A 17 -22.65 -9.68 2.57
CA ARG A 17 -23.10 -8.34 2.15
C ARG A 17 -22.99 -7.31 3.27
N ASP A 18 -22.11 -7.57 4.24
CA ASP A 18 -21.86 -6.65 5.35
C ASP A 18 -21.15 -5.39 4.85
N LEU A 19 -21.95 -4.43 4.39
CA LEU A 19 -21.47 -3.16 3.85
C LEU A 19 -20.65 -2.38 4.88
N ASP A 20 -21.04 -2.44 6.16
CA ASP A 20 -20.34 -1.74 7.23
C ASP A 20 -18.93 -2.31 7.43
N ALA A 21 -18.77 -3.63 7.37
CA ALA A 21 -17.45 -4.27 7.43
C ALA A 21 -16.60 -3.89 6.22
N ILE A 22 -17.18 -3.88 5.02
CA ILE A 22 -16.49 -3.49 3.79
C ILE A 22 -16.02 -2.03 3.86
N GLU A 23 -16.87 -1.11 4.31
CA GLU A 23 -16.54 0.33 4.41
C GLU A 23 -15.45 0.61 5.45
N ARG A 24 -15.49 -0.09 6.60
CA ARG A 24 -14.41 -0.03 7.60
C ARG A 24 -13.09 -0.50 7.00
N THR A 25 -13.07 -1.66 6.34
CA THR A 25 -11.85 -2.19 5.71
C THR A 25 -11.34 -1.30 4.58
N LEU A 26 -12.20 -0.66 3.79
CA LEU A 26 -11.79 0.34 2.80
C LEU A 26 -11.12 1.54 3.46
N THR A 27 -11.67 2.03 4.58
CA THR A 27 -11.13 3.17 5.34
C THR A 27 -9.73 2.85 5.87
N ASP A 28 -9.58 1.72 6.56
CA ASP A 28 -8.29 1.26 7.09
C ASP A 28 -7.29 1.01 5.95
N GLY A 29 -7.75 0.45 4.84
CA GLY A 29 -6.95 0.22 3.65
C GLY A 29 -6.40 1.49 3.02
N TYR A 30 -7.23 2.52 2.85
CA TYR A 30 -6.78 3.81 2.33
C TYR A 30 -5.85 4.53 3.30
N ALA A 31 -6.10 4.43 4.61
CA ALA A 31 -5.17 4.95 5.62
C ALA A 31 -3.79 4.26 5.52
N HIS A 32 -3.76 2.94 5.32
CA HIS A 32 -2.53 2.20 5.12
C HIS A 32 -1.83 2.56 3.80
N ALA A 33 -2.56 2.76 2.71
CA ALA A 33 -2.00 3.22 1.45
C ALA A 33 -1.30 4.58 1.60
N LEU A 34 -1.92 5.53 2.30
CA LEU A 34 -1.30 6.83 2.61
C LEU A 34 -0.02 6.69 3.45
N PHE A 35 -0.01 5.73 4.39
CA PHE A 35 1.18 5.43 5.18
C PHE A 35 2.34 4.92 4.29
N LEU A 36 2.06 3.98 3.37
CA LEU A 36 3.06 3.46 2.43
C LEU A 36 3.60 4.54 1.50
N GLU A 37 2.75 5.46 1.03
CA GLU A 37 3.18 6.61 0.23
C GLU A 37 4.11 7.54 0.99
N ALA A 38 3.77 7.85 2.24
CA ALA A 38 4.61 8.67 3.10
C ALA A 38 5.97 7.99 3.36
N GLU A 39 5.98 6.67 3.56
CA GLU A 39 7.22 5.92 3.77
C GLU A 39 8.09 5.91 2.51
N LYS A 40 7.51 5.66 1.33
CA LYS A 40 8.20 5.78 0.05
C LYS A 40 8.85 7.16 -0.11
N TRP A 41 8.11 8.23 0.18
CA TRP A 41 8.65 9.59 0.08
C TRP A 41 9.85 9.82 1.01
N ARG A 42 9.81 9.31 2.25
CA ARG A 42 10.95 9.38 3.19
C ARG A 42 12.16 8.62 2.66
N LEU A 43 11.95 7.43 2.09
CA LEU A 43 13.02 6.62 1.52
C LEU A 43 13.67 7.29 0.30
N GLU A 44 12.87 7.86 -0.59
CA GLU A 44 13.35 8.61 -1.75
C GLU A 44 14.16 9.83 -1.33
N LYS A 45 13.67 10.59 -0.33
CA LYS A 45 14.41 11.71 0.25
C LYS A 45 15.77 11.26 0.80
N ARG A 46 15.79 10.16 1.56
CA ARG A 46 17.04 9.62 2.12
C ARG A 46 18.01 9.17 1.02
N ALA A 47 17.50 8.53 -0.04
CA ALA A 47 18.33 8.13 -1.17
C ALA A 47 18.97 9.34 -1.87
N ALA A 48 18.20 10.42 -2.07
CA ALA A 48 18.72 11.67 -2.63
C ALA A 48 19.82 12.30 -1.75
N GLU A 49 19.64 12.32 -0.43
CA GLU A 49 20.65 12.80 0.52
C GLU A 49 21.95 12.00 0.45
N VAL A 50 21.87 10.66 0.40
CA VAL A 50 23.04 9.78 0.31
C VAL A 50 23.75 9.98 -1.03
N ALA A 51 22.98 10.11 -2.13
CA ALA A 51 23.52 10.33 -3.47
C ALA A 51 24.28 11.66 -3.56
N GLN A 52 23.74 12.75 -3.01
CA GLN A 52 24.44 14.05 -2.93
C GLN A 52 25.74 13.97 -2.11
N GLY A 53 25.77 13.07 -1.13
CA GLY A 53 26.95 12.79 -0.33
C GLY A 53 28.05 12.01 -1.04
N LEU A 54 27.80 11.37 -2.20
CA LEU A 54 28.75 10.44 -2.83
C LEU A 54 30.12 11.06 -3.16
N GLN A 55 30.19 12.36 -3.41
CA GLN A 55 31.45 13.07 -3.69
C GLN A 55 32.34 13.27 -2.44
N ARG A 56 31.84 12.97 -1.24
CA ARG A 56 32.55 13.19 0.04
C ARG A 56 32.53 11.93 0.92
N GLY A 57 33.68 11.36 1.26
CA GLY A 57 33.80 10.26 2.22
C GLY A 57 33.77 8.85 1.60
N ASP A 58 33.38 7.85 2.39
CA ASP A 58 33.41 6.42 2.02
C ASP A 58 32.34 6.05 0.98
N THR A 59 32.75 6.05 -0.29
CA THR A 59 31.92 5.73 -1.47
C THR A 59 31.32 4.34 -1.41
N GLU A 60 32.06 3.33 -0.96
CA GLU A 60 31.57 1.94 -0.94
C GLU A 60 30.41 1.77 0.05
N LYS A 61 30.53 2.35 1.24
CA LYS A 61 29.45 2.33 2.24
C LYS A 61 28.19 3.00 1.70
N LYS A 62 28.33 4.12 0.99
CA LYS A 62 27.19 4.87 0.41
C LYS A 62 26.52 4.13 -0.74
N VAL A 63 27.29 3.46 -1.59
CA VAL A 63 26.74 2.61 -2.65
C VAL A 63 25.92 1.46 -2.06
N ARG A 64 26.40 0.83 -0.99
CA ARG A 64 25.62 -0.21 -0.26
C ARG A 64 24.32 0.36 0.32
N GLU A 65 24.38 1.51 0.98
CA GLU A 65 23.18 2.17 1.53
C GLU A 65 22.16 2.52 0.43
N LEU A 66 22.61 3.06 -0.70
CA LEU A 66 21.74 3.35 -1.85
C LEU A 66 21.08 2.09 -2.42
N SER A 67 21.81 0.98 -2.53
CA SER A 67 21.24 -0.29 -2.98
C SER A 67 20.16 -0.80 -2.03
N THR A 68 20.38 -0.70 -0.71
CA THR A 68 19.38 -1.06 0.30
C THR A 68 18.14 -0.16 0.22
N LEU A 69 18.33 1.15 0.06
CA LEU A 69 17.22 2.10 -0.08
C LEU A 69 16.41 1.85 -1.36
N ALA A 70 17.08 1.63 -2.49
CA ALA A 70 16.44 1.32 -3.76
C ALA A 70 15.56 0.05 -3.66
N LYS A 71 16.07 -1.01 -3.03
CA LYS A 71 15.28 -2.24 -2.79
C LYS A 71 14.04 -1.97 -1.94
N ARG A 72 14.17 -1.17 -0.87
CA ARG A 72 13.03 -0.82 -0.02
C ARG A 72 11.98 0.04 -0.74
N ILE A 73 12.41 0.97 -1.58
CA ILE A 73 11.51 1.79 -2.41
C ILE A 73 10.74 0.91 -3.40
N ASP A 74 11.43 -0.04 -4.03
CA ASP A 74 10.83 -0.98 -4.98
C ASP A 74 9.78 -1.86 -4.30
N THR A 75 10.12 -2.49 -3.17
CA THR A 75 9.17 -3.26 -2.36
C THR A 75 7.96 -2.42 -1.94
N SER A 76 8.18 -1.23 -1.37
CA SER A 76 7.08 -0.35 -0.96
C SER A 76 6.20 0.10 -2.12
N THR A 77 6.76 0.22 -3.33
CA THR A 77 6.00 0.55 -4.54
C THR A 77 5.15 -0.64 -4.99
N GLY A 78 5.69 -1.85 -4.92
CA GLY A 78 4.96 -3.09 -5.18
C GLY A 78 3.80 -3.29 -4.21
N ASP A 79 4.06 -3.20 -2.91
CA ASP A 79 3.07 -3.36 -1.85
C ASP A 79 1.91 -2.35 -2.02
N LEU A 80 2.25 -1.08 -2.30
CA LEU A 80 1.25 -0.03 -2.54
C LEU A 80 0.41 -0.29 -3.80
N ALA A 81 1.02 -0.77 -4.89
CA ALA A 81 0.30 -1.09 -6.11
C ALA A 81 -0.67 -2.26 -5.90
N GLU A 82 -0.22 -3.31 -5.21
CA GLU A 82 -1.05 -4.46 -4.85
C GLU A 82 -2.23 -4.03 -3.97
N LEU A 83 -1.98 -3.30 -2.89
CA LEU A 83 -3.02 -2.80 -1.99
C LEU A 83 -4.07 -1.97 -2.73
N ARG A 84 -3.63 -1.07 -3.61
CA ARG A 84 -4.54 -0.24 -4.41
C ARG A 84 -5.41 -1.05 -5.34
N SER A 85 -4.88 -2.10 -5.94
CA SER A 85 -5.66 -3.02 -6.76
C SER A 85 -6.75 -3.71 -5.93
N MET A 86 -6.37 -4.29 -4.79
CA MET A 86 -7.30 -4.99 -3.91
C MET A 86 -8.38 -4.06 -3.35
N LEU A 87 -8.04 -2.81 -2.99
CA LEU A 87 -9.02 -1.81 -2.55
C LEU A 87 -9.98 -1.39 -3.67
N ALA A 88 -9.50 -1.32 -4.91
CA ALA A 88 -10.36 -1.05 -6.06
C ALA A 88 -11.36 -2.19 -6.31
N ASP A 89 -10.92 -3.44 -6.17
CA ASP A 89 -11.81 -4.61 -6.20
C ASP A 89 -12.85 -4.55 -5.08
N LEU A 90 -12.41 -4.30 -3.84
CA LEU A 90 -13.31 -4.23 -2.69
C LEU A 90 -14.32 -3.09 -2.82
N ARG A 91 -13.91 -1.95 -3.40
CA ARG A 91 -14.81 -0.83 -3.68
C ARG A 91 -15.88 -1.21 -4.69
N ARG A 92 -15.52 -1.88 -5.78
CA ARG A 92 -16.50 -2.39 -6.76
C ARG A 92 -17.48 -3.36 -6.12
N HIS A 93 -17.00 -4.23 -5.23
CA HIS A 93 -17.85 -5.14 -4.48
C HIS A 93 -18.85 -4.38 -3.59
N ALA A 94 -18.39 -3.37 -2.85
CA ALA A 94 -19.26 -2.51 -2.03
C ALA A 94 -20.37 -1.83 -2.87
N ASP A 95 -20.01 -1.33 -4.05
CA ASP A 95 -20.95 -0.67 -4.95
C ASP A 95 -22.01 -1.65 -5.48
N ALA A 96 -21.64 -2.90 -5.78
CA ALA A 96 -22.59 -3.95 -6.15
C ALA A 96 -23.55 -4.28 -5.01
N VAL A 97 -23.05 -4.43 -3.78
CA VAL A 97 -23.88 -4.69 -2.59
C VAL A 97 -24.90 -3.56 -2.36
N ARG A 98 -24.49 -2.29 -2.53
CA ARG A 98 -25.40 -1.14 -2.43
C ARG A 98 -26.50 -1.17 -3.48
N LEU A 99 -26.16 -1.50 -4.72
CA LEU A 99 -27.14 -1.58 -5.81
C LEU A 99 -28.17 -2.68 -5.55
N GLU A 100 -27.73 -3.86 -5.11
CA GLU A 100 -28.64 -4.95 -4.76
C GLU A 100 -29.58 -4.59 -3.60
N ALA A 101 -29.10 -3.83 -2.62
CA ALA A 101 -29.91 -3.36 -1.50
C ALA A 101 -30.96 -2.32 -1.94
N ALA A 102 -30.66 -1.50 -2.95
CA ALA A 102 -31.56 -0.46 -3.45
C ALA A 102 -32.68 -0.98 -4.38
N VAL A 103 -32.51 -2.18 -4.94
CA VAL A 103 -33.50 -2.83 -5.84
C VAL A 103 -34.50 -3.72 -5.07
N ARG A 104 -34.26 -3.97 -3.78
CA ARG A 104 -35.18 -4.67 -2.86
C ARG A 104 -36.13 -3.71 -2.17
#